data_AF-A0A8S9IDR5-F1
#
_entry.id   AF-A0A8S9IDR5-F1
#
_cell.length_a   1.000
_cell.length_b   1.000
_cell.length_c   1.000
_cell.angle_alpha   90.00
_cell.angle_beta   90.00
_cell.angle_gamma   90.00
#
_symmetry.space_group_name_H-M   'P 1'
#
loop_
_entity.id
_entity.type
_entity.pdbx_description
1 polymer ?
#
loop_
_entity_poly.entity_id
_entity_poly.type
_entity_poly.pdbx_seq_one_letter_code
_entity_poly.pdbx_strand_id
1 'polypeptide(L)'
;MKNCFRMVNVGFMVCVRRINYALYEEIETEDVERTRDVYRECLKLIPHSKFSFAKIWLLAAQFEIRQLNLAGARQILGNAIGKAPKDKIFKKYIEIELQLGNIDRCRKLYERYLEWSPENCYAWSKYAELERSLAETERARAIFELAISQPALDMPELLWKIFERANSYYKDSAPELKEERATLLEDWLNMETNFGNLGDVSVVQSKLPKKLKKRKPITREDGSTEYEEYIDYLYPEESQTTNLKILEAAYKWKKQKLASSEEDYD
;
A
#
# COMPACT_ATOMS: atom_id res chain seq x y z
N MET A 1 -17.36 -14.06 -18.56
CA MET A 1 -16.08 -13.56 -17.99
C MET A 1 -14.82 -13.96 -18.77
N LYS A 2 -14.71 -15.18 -19.34
CA LYS A 2 -13.50 -15.63 -20.09
C LYS A 2 -13.17 -14.79 -21.35
N ASN A 3 -14.16 -14.26 -22.06
CA ASN A 3 -13.93 -13.43 -23.26
C ASN A 3 -13.41 -12.02 -22.94
N CYS A 4 -13.78 -11.46 -21.77
CA CYS A 4 -13.30 -10.13 -21.37
C CYS A 4 -11.81 -10.17 -21.02
N PHE A 5 -11.35 -11.25 -20.37
CA PHE A 5 -9.95 -11.46 -20.03
C PHE A 5 -9.05 -11.67 -21.26
N ARG A 6 -9.58 -12.37 -22.28
CA ARG A 6 -8.87 -12.63 -23.55
C ARG A 6 -8.71 -11.35 -24.40
N MET A 7 -9.73 -10.50 -24.43
CA MET A 7 -9.71 -9.21 -25.15
C MET A 7 -8.80 -8.18 -24.48
N VAL A 8 -8.73 -8.18 -23.13
CA VAL A 8 -7.81 -7.35 -22.35
C VAL A 8 -6.35 -7.76 -22.57
N ASN A 9 -6.05 -9.07 -22.62
CA ASN A 9 -4.69 -9.57 -22.91
C ASN A 9 -4.23 -9.29 -24.34
N VAL A 10 -5.12 -9.43 -25.33
CA VAL A 10 -4.80 -9.11 -26.73
C VAL A 10 -4.57 -7.60 -26.91
N GLY A 11 -5.43 -6.75 -26.33
CA GLY A 11 -5.24 -5.30 -26.34
C GLY A 11 -3.96 -4.86 -25.63
N PHE A 12 -3.63 -5.46 -24.49
CA PHE A 12 -2.39 -5.21 -23.75
C PHE A 12 -1.14 -5.58 -24.57
N MET A 13 -1.11 -6.78 -25.16
CA MET A 13 0.03 -7.25 -25.95
C MET A 13 0.21 -6.45 -27.25
N VAL A 14 -0.89 -6.04 -27.90
CA VAL A 14 -0.86 -5.17 -29.08
C VAL A 14 -0.39 -3.76 -28.72
N CYS A 15 -0.82 -3.19 -27.61
CA CYS A 15 -0.36 -1.86 -27.16
C CYS A 15 1.11 -1.88 -26.78
N VAL A 16 1.59 -2.88 -26.04
CA VAL A 16 3.02 -3.00 -25.69
C VAL A 16 3.89 -3.17 -26.95
N ARG A 17 3.45 -3.99 -27.91
CA ARG A 17 4.14 -4.15 -29.19
C ARG A 17 4.14 -2.85 -30.02
N ARG A 18 3.04 -2.10 -30.02
CA ARG A 18 2.94 -0.80 -30.71
C ARG A 18 3.73 0.32 -30.03
N ILE A 19 3.89 0.30 -28.71
CA ILE A 19 4.77 1.23 -28.00
C ILE A 19 6.22 0.95 -28.34
N ASN A 20 6.64 -0.32 -28.33
CA ASN A 20 7.99 -0.70 -28.74
C ASN A 20 8.25 -0.37 -30.21
N TYR A 21 7.22 -0.53 -31.07
CA TYR A 21 7.28 -0.12 -32.47
C TYR A 21 7.33 1.41 -32.64
N ALA A 22 6.58 2.18 -31.86
CA ALA A 22 6.67 3.65 -31.87
C ALA A 22 8.05 4.14 -31.40
N LEU A 23 8.63 3.47 -30.40
CA LEU A 23 9.99 3.76 -29.92
C LEU A 23 11.05 3.38 -30.97
N TYR A 24 10.83 2.26 -31.67
CA TYR A 24 11.67 1.80 -32.77
C TYR A 24 11.62 2.76 -33.95
N GLU A 25 10.43 3.19 -34.38
CA GLU A 25 10.27 4.16 -35.46
C GLU A 25 10.84 5.53 -35.08
N GLU A 26 10.69 5.96 -33.83
CA GLU A 26 11.30 7.21 -33.36
C GLU A 26 12.84 7.20 -33.38
N ILE A 27 13.45 6.04 -33.06
CA ILE A 27 14.91 5.93 -32.91
C ILE A 27 15.60 5.47 -34.20
N GLU A 28 14.96 4.62 -35.01
CA GLU A 28 15.56 4.03 -36.21
C GLU A 28 15.07 4.64 -37.53
N THR A 29 13.82 5.09 -37.63
CA THR A 29 13.25 5.62 -38.90
C THR A 29 13.03 7.13 -38.89
N GLU A 30 13.16 7.79 -37.73
CA GLU A 30 13.01 9.24 -37.51
C GLU A 30 11.69 9.85 -38.04
N ASP A 31 10.66 9.02 -38.28
CA ASP A 31 9.37 9.47 -38.80
C ASP A 31 8.46 9.97 -37.66
N VAL A 32 8.52 11.29 -37.44
CA VAL A 32 7.79 11.99 -36.39
C VAL A 32 6.26 11.93 -36.59
N GLU A 33 5.78 11.97 -37.84
CA GLU A 33 4.35 11.99 -38.14
C GLU A 33 3.72 10.62 -37.91
N ARG A 34 4.35 9.56 -38.40
CA ARG A 34 3.90 8.19 -38.14
C ARG A 34 3.90 7.86 -36.65
N THR A 35 4.92 8.30 -35.92
CA THR A 35 4.99 8.06 -34.48
C THR A 35 3.82 8.73 -33.75
N ARG A 36 3.44 9.96 -34.12
CA ARG A 36 2.28 10.67 -33.56
C ARG A 36 0.97 9.92 -33.85
N ASP A 37 0.81 9.40 -35.07
CA ASP A 37 -0.38 8.64 -35.45
C ASP A 37 -0.45 7.29 -34.73
N VAL A 38 0.67 6.61 -34.53
CA VAL A 38 0.73 5.38 -33.72
C VAL A 38 0.27 5.67 -32.28
N TYR A 39 0.73 6.76 -31.66
CA TYR A 39 0.26 7.15 -30.33
C TYR A 39 -1.24 7.50 -30.30
N ARG A 40 -1.75 8.24 -31.29
CA ARG A 40 -3.20 8.56 -31.40
C ARG A 40 -4.04 7.30 -31.52
N GLU A 41 -3.64 6.36 -32.37
CA GLU A 41 -4.32 5.09 -32.56
C GLU A 41 -4.25 4.23 -31.29
N CYS A 42 -3.12 4.21 -30.59
CA CYS A 42 -3.02 3.55 -29.29
C CYS A 42 -4.00 4.16 -28.26
N LEU A 43 -4.10 5.49 -28.22
CA LEU A 43 -5.03 6.18 -27.32
C LEU A 43 -6.50 5.96 -27.66
N LYS A 44 -6.86 5.75 -28.93
CA LYS A 44 -8.23 5.40 -29.35
C LYS A 44 -8.59 3.95 -29.03
N LEU A 45 -7.63 3.03 -29.20
CA LEU A 45 -7.85 1.59 -29.04
C LEU A 45 -8.02 1.17 -27.57
N ILE A 46 -7.47 1.94 -26.62
CA ILE A 46 -7.51 1.60 -25.20
C ILE A 46 -8.85 2.03 -24.59
N PRO A 47 -9.64 1.10 -24.02
CA PRO A 47 -10.83 1.44 -23.25
C PRO A 47 -10.41 2.04 -21.89
N HIS A 48 -10.34 3.37 -21.82
CA HIS A 48 -9.93 4.12 -20.62
C HIS A 48 -10.87 3.92 -19.42
N SER A 49 -12.07 3.37 -19.62
CA SER A 49 -13.07 3.14 -18.56
C SER A 49 -12.86 1.86 -17.73
N LYS A 50 -12.04 0.90 -18.21
CA LYS A 50 -11.81 -0.40 -17.54
C LYS A 50 -10.35 -0.62 -17.17
N PHE A 51 -9.41 -0.03 -17.92
CA PHE A 51 -7.98 -0.19 -17.69
C PHE A 51 -7.23 1.05 -18.20
N SER A 52 -6.95 2.00 -17.30
CA SER A 52 -6.18 3.19 -17.67
C SER A 52 -4.68 2.91 -17.60
N PHE A 53 -4.03 2.73 -18.74
CA PHE A 53 -2.59 2.56 -18.79
C PHE A 53 -1.90 3.94 -18.78
N ALA A 54 -1.69 4.50 -17.60
CA ALA A 54 -1.05 5.81 -17.40
C ALA A 54 0.28 5.95 -18.18
N LYS A 55 1.03 4.86 -18.32
CA LYS A 55 2.32 4.85 -19.00
C LYS A 55 2.25 5.24 -20.49
N ILE A 56 1.14 4.98 -21.21
CA ILE A 56 1.01 5.39 -22.62
C ILE A 56 0.80 6.90 -22.75
N TRP A 57 -0.03 7.48 -21.89
CA TRP A 57 -0.22 8.94 -21.83
C TRP A 57 1.09 9.66 -21.51
N LEU A 58 1.88 9.12 -20.58
CA LEU A 58 3.19 9.67 -20.23
C LEU A 58 4.20 9.55 -21.37
N LEU A 59 4.24 8.40 -22.07
CA LEU A 59 5.14 8.22 -23.21
C LEU A 59 4.78 9.15 -24.38
N ALA A 60 3.49 9.32 -24.68
CA ALA A 60 3.03 10.25 -25.71
C ALA A 60 3.36 11.71 -25.36
N ALA A 61 3.23 12.10 -24.09
CA ALA A 61 3.62 13.43 -23.65
C ALA A 61 5.14 13.65 -23.71
N GLN A 62 5.94 12.66 -23.30
CA GLN A 62 7.40 12.69 -23.41
C GLN A 62 7.86 12.79 -24.87
N PHE A 63 7.19 12.08 -25.78
CA PHE A 63 7.43 12.18 -27.21
C PHE A 63 7.21 13.62 -27.72
N GLU A 64 6.05 14.22 -27.44
CA GLU A 64 5.78 15.60 -27.87
C GLU A 64 6.74 16.62 -27.23
N ILE A 65 7.23 16.36 -26.00
CA ILE A 65 8.28 17.20 -25.38
C ILE A 65 9.61 17.07 -26.12
N ARG A 66 10.01 15.86 -26.54
CA ARG A 66 11.22 15.66 -27.37
C ARG A 66 11.10 16.37 -28.71
N GLN A 67 9.91 16.42 -29.29
CA GLN A 67 9.59 17.16 -30.51
C GLN A 67 9.37 18.66 -30.28
N LEU A 68 9.67 19.18 -29.08
CA LEU A 68 9.48 20.58 -28.66
C LEU A 68 8.04 21.11 -28.77
N ASN A 69 7.06 20.22 -28.92
CA ASN A 69 5.65 20.57 -28.99
C ASN A 69 5.01 20.57 -27.59
N LEU A 70 5.30 21.61 -26.81
CA LEU A 70 4.77 21.77 -25.45
C LEU A 70 3.24 21.88 -25.41
N ALA A 71 2.63 22.50 -26.43
CA ALA A 71 1.18 22.64 -26.51
C ALA A 71 0.48 21.28 -26.70
N GLY A 72 1.02 20.45 -27.60
CA GLY A 72 0.54 19.08 -27.79
C GLY A 72 0.69 18.23 -26.53
N ALA A 73 1.85 18.27 -25.88
CA ALA A 73 2.11 17.55 -24.64
C ALA A 73 1.10 17.90 -23.53
N ARG A 74 0.81 19.21 -23.36
CA ARG A 74 -0.18 19.70 -22.39
C ARG A 74 -1.59 19.24 -22.70
N GLN A 75 -2.01 19.27 -23.98
CA GLN A 75 -3.33 18.76 -24.37
C GLN A 75 -3.46 17.26 -24.10
N ILE A 76 -2.43 16.47 -24.37
CA ILE A 76 -2.42 15.03 -24.11
C ILE A 76 -2.53 14.77 -22.60
N LEU A 77 -1.74 15.45 -21.76
CA LEU A 77 -1.78 15.28 -20.31
C LEU A 77 -3.08 15.81 -19.68
N GLY A 78 -3.61 16.93 -20.17
CA GLY A 78 -4.92 17.45 -19.73
C GLY A 78 -6.07 16.51 -20.08
N ASN A 79 -6.07 15.95 -21.30
CA ASN A 79 -7.02 14.92 -21.70
C ASN A 79 -6.87 13.64 -20.85
N ALA A 80 -5.64 13.30 -20.47
CA ALA A 80 -5.37 12.15 -19.61
C ALA A 80 -5.97 12.35 -18.20
N ILE A 81 -5.85 13.54 -17.62
CA ILE A 81 -6.48 13.86 -16.32
C ILE A 81 -8.01 13.76 -16.42
N GLY A 82 -8.62 14.31 -17.47
CA GLY A 82 -10.08 14.28 -17.63
C GLY A 82 -10.64 12.88 -17.89
N LYS A 83 -9.94 12.04 -18.65
CA LYS A 83 -10.43 10.69 -19.02
C LYS A 83 -10.02 9.60 -18.04
N ALA A 84 -8.86 9.75 -17.40
CA ALA A 84 -8.23 8.70 -16.60
C ALA A 84 -7.33 9.30 -15.52
N PRO A 85 -7.90 9.97 -14.50
CA PRO A 85 -7.11 10.59 -13.44
C PRO A 85 -6.36 9.53 -12.63
N LYS A 86 -5.05 9.70 -12.53
CA LYS A 86 -4.13 8.82 -11.78
C LYS A 86 -3.00 9.63 -11.17
N ASP A 87 -2.63 9.28 -9.94
CA ASP A 87 -1.48 9.86 -9.21
C ASP A 87 -0.22 10.01 -10.07
N LYS A 88 0.16 8.96 -10.81
CA LYS A 88 1.37 8.97 -11.64
C LYS A 88 1.33 10.01 -12.75
N ILE A 89 0.14 10.34 -13.27
CA ILE A 89 -0.04 11.33 -14.34
C ILE A 89 0.11 12.73 -13.75
N PHE A 90 -0.55 13.02 -12.62
CA PHE A 90 -0.39 14.29 -11.91
C PHE A 90 1.07 14.55 -11.55
N LYS A 91 1.74 13.59 -10.91
CA LYS A 91 3.16 13.71 -10.50
C LYS A 91 4.06 14.06 -11.68
N LYS A 92 3.94 13.33 -12.80
CA LYS A 92 4.79 13.58 -13.97
C LYS A 92 4.45 14.88 -14.68
N TYR A 93 3.17 15.25 -14.75
CA TYR A 93 2.77 16.51 -15.37
C TYR A 93 3.29 17.72 -14.58
N ILE A 94 3.17 17.67 -13.25
CA ILE A 94 3.72 18.70 -12.37
C ILE A 94 5.24 18.78 -12.50
N GLU A 95 5.94 17.63 -12.55
CA GLU A 95 7.40 17.60 -12.75
C GLU A 95 7.82 18.29 -14.06
N ILE A 96 7.07 18.05 -15.16
CA ILE A 96 7.32 18.70 -16.45
C ILE A 96 7.08 20.22 -16.36
N GLU A 97 5.97 20.67 -15.78
CA GLU A 97 5.69 22.11 -15.68
C GLU A 97 6.66 22.83 -14.74
N LEU A 98 7.14 22.14 -13.70
CA LEU A 98 8.18 22.64 -12.79
C LEU A 98 9.53 22.78 -13.50
N GLN A 99 9.91 21.81 -14.33
CA GLN A 99 11.10 21.90 -15.19
C GLN A 99 11.01 23.06 -16.20
N LEU A 100 9.80 23.36 -16.68
CA LEU A 100 9.54 24.52 -17.54
C LEU A 100 9.40 25.84 -16.78
N GLY A 101 9.47 25.84 -15.44
CA GLY A 101 9.34 27.02 -14.59
C GLY A 101 7.93 27.63 -14.51
N ASN A 102 6.89 26.93 -14.97
CA ASN A 102 5.51 27.45 -15.00
C ASN A 102 4.79 27.23 -13.67
N ILE A 103 5.17 28.00 -12.65
CA ILE A 103 4.64 27.86 -11.28
C ILE A 103 3.12 28.02 -11.20
N ASP A 104 2.53 28.98 -11.92
CA ASP A 104 1.08 29.20 -11.88
C ASP A 104 0.28 28.00 -12.42
N ARG A 105 0.86 27.25 -13.37
CA ARG A 105 0.26 26.01 -13.86
C ARG A 105 0.44 24.89 -12.85
N CYS A 106 1.60 24.79 -12.20
CA CYS A 106 1.83 23.83 -11.12
C CYS A 106 0.80 24.00 -10.00
N ARG A 107 0.47 25.25 -9.61
CA ARG A 107 -0.58 25.54 -8.61
C ARG A 107 -1.93 24.99 -9.04
N LYS A 108 -2.40 25.34 -10.24
CA LYS A 108 -3.66 24.81 -10.79
C LYS A 108 -3.70 23.29 -10.87
N LEU A 109 -2.56 22.66 -11.18
CA LEU A 109 -2.44 21.21 -11.21
C LEU A 109 -2.51 20.58 -9.82
N TYR A 110 -1.89 21.19 -8.81
CA TYR A 110 -2.02 20.75 -7.43
C TYR A 110 -3.45 20.95 -6.90
N GLU A 111 -4.09 22.08 -7.17
CA GLU A 111 -5.51 22.31 -6.84
C GLU A 111 -6.39 21.23 -7.44
N ARG A 112 -6.23 20.94 -8.74
CA ARG A 112 -6.97 19.86 -9.42
C ARG A 112 -6.65 18.48 -8.89
N TYR A 113 -5.42 18.25 -8.46
CA TYR A 113 -5.02 16.98 -7.86
C TYR A 113 -5.71 16.78 -6.50
N LEU A 114 -5.78 17.84 -5.69
CA LEU A 114 -6.44 17.84 -4.39
C LEU A 114 -7.97 17.80 -4.50
N GLU A 115 -8.58 18.42 -5.52
CA GLU A 115 -10.00 18.26 -5.84
C GLU A 115 -10.35 16.80 -6.15
N TRP A 116 -9.47 16.09 -6.86
CA TRP A 116 -9.71 14.70 -7.24
C TRP A 116 -9.38 13.71 -6.12
N SER A 117 -8.34 13.96 -5.33
CA SER A 117 -7.91 13.09 -4.23
C SER A 117 -7.49 13.92 -3.01
N PRO A 118 -8.47 14.41 -2.22
CA PRO A 118 -8.19 15.19 -1.01
C PRO A 118 -7.55 14.36 0.10
N GLU A 119 -7.66 13.03 0.02
CA GLU A 119 -7.07 12.05 0.96
C GLU A 119 -5.55 11.91 0.79
N ASN A 120 -5.01 12.36 -0.34
CA ASN A 120 -3.62 12.07 -0.70
C ASN A 120 -2.63 13.00 0.00
N CYS A 121 -2.10 12.55 1.14
CA CYS A 121 -1.10 13.28 1.92
C CYS A 121 0.16 13.66 1.12
N TYR A 122 0.55 12.84 0.13
CA TYR A 122 1.68 13.16 -0.74
C TYR A 122 1.43 14.43 -1.57
N ALA A 123 0.21 14.60 -2.08
CA ALA A 123 -0.16 15.77 -2.87
C ALA A 123 -0.12 17.05 -2.03
N TRP A 124 -0.69 17.02 -0.81
CA TRP A 124 -0.64 18.13 0.15
C TRP A 124 0.80 18.51 0.52
N SER A 125 1.61 17.51 0.89
CA SER A 125 3.01 17.72 1.28
C SER A 125 3.84 18.34 0.16
N LYS A 126 3.68 17.84 -1.07
CA LYS A 126 4.42 18.36 -2.23
C LYS A 126 3.94 19.74 -2.68
N TYR A 127 2.65 20.05 -2.51
CA TYR A 127 2.15 21.38 -2.81
C TYR A 127 2.70 22.42 -1.83
N ALA A 128 2.70 22.11 -0.53
CA ALA A 128 3.29 22.99 0.47
C ALA A 128 4.82 23.12 0.32
N GLU A 129 5.53 22.06 -0.08
CA GLU A 129 6.96 22.11 -0.39
C GLU A 129 7.27 23.05 -1.57
N LEU A 130 6.40 23.09 -2.59
CA LEU A 130 6.51 24.01 -3.71
C LEU A 130 6.35 25.48 -3.25
N GLU A 131 5.31 25.81 -2.47
CA GLU A 131 5.14 27.19 -2.00
C GLU A 131 6.28 27.61 -1.05
N ARG A 132 6.80 26.67 -0.25
CA ARG A 132 7.98 26.91 0.58
C ARG A 132 9.23 27.21 -0.24
N SER A 133 9.45 26.52 -1.37
CA SER A 133 10.61 26.78 -2.23
C SER A 133 10.53 28.15 -2.92
N LEU A 134 9.33 28.71 -3.05
CA LEU A 134 9.05 30.05 -3.57
C LEU A 134 9.09 31.14 -2.49
N ALA A 135 9.46 30.80 -1.25
CA ALA A 135 9.43 31.68 -0.06
C ALA A 135 8.03 32.20 0.33
N GLU A 136 6.97 31.60 -0.22
CA GLU A 136 5.56 31.92 0.04
C GLU A 136 5.06 31.17 1.30
N THR A 137 5.68 31.49 2.44
CA THR A 137 5.45 30.75 3.70
C THR A 137 4.02 30.85 4.24
N GLU A 138 3.33 31.97 4.00
CA GLU A 138 1.94 32.16 4.41
C GLU A 138 1.00 31.23 3.64
N ARG A 139 1.22 31.07 2.33
CA ARG A 139 0.44 30.13 1.50
C ARG A 139 0.74 28.69 1.87
N ALA A 140 2.00 28.36 2.13
CA ALA A 140 2.36 27.02 2.60
C ALA A 140 1.65 26.66 3.92
N ARG A 141 1.53 27.61 4.86
CA ARG A 141 0.77 27.43 6.11
C ARG A 141 -0.72 27.20 5.85
N ALA A 142 -1.33 28.04 5.00
CA ALA A 142 -2.74 27.87 4.64
C ALA A 142 -3.02 26.49 4.01
N ILE A 143 -2.12 25.98 3.18
CA ILE A 143 -2.24 24.63 2.59
C ILE A 143 -2.19 23.54 3.67
N PHE A 144 -1.29 23.66 4.65
CA PHE A 144 -1.22 22.71 5.76
C PHE A 144 -2.45 22.78 6.68
N GLU A 145 -2.97 23.98 6.96
CA GLU A 145 -4.21 24.16 7.72
C GLU A 145 -5.41 23.53 7.00
N LEU A 146 -5.50 23.74 5.68
CA LEU A 146 -6.51 23.08 4.85
C LEU A 146 -6.36 21.56 4.87
N ALA A 147 -5.13 21.03 4.80
CA ALA A 147 -4.89 19.60 4.90
C ALA A 147 -5.36 19.04 6.26
N ILE A 148 -5.02 19.70 7.37
CA ILE A 148 -5.43 19.28 8.73
C ILE A 148 -6.96 19.32 8.89
N SER A 149 -7.64 20.26 8.22
CA SER A 149 -9.10 20.35 8.24
C SER A 149 -9.81 19.22 7.49
N GLN A 150 -9.11 18.46 6.65
CA GLN A 150 -9.74 17.37 5.90
C GLN A 150 -9.94 16.14 6.81
N PRO A 151 -11.19 15.70 7.05
CA PRO A 151 -11.47 14.51 7.87
C PRO A 151 -11.01 13.21 7.18
N ALA A 152 -10.81 13.23 5.85
CA ALA A 152 -10.41 12.09 5.05
C ALA A 152 -8.88 11.90 4.94
N LEU A 153 -8.10 12.71 5.66
CA LEU A 153 -6.69 12.39 5.97
C LEU A 153 -6.58 11.33 7.08
N ASP A 154 -7.73 10.75 7.47
CA ASP A 154 -7.83 9.49 8.21
C ASP A 154 -7.06 8.40 7.45
N MET A 155 -5.99 7.94 8.08
CA MET A 155 -5.11 6.90 7.59
C MET A 155 -5.42 5.49 8.12
N PRO A 156 -6.67 4.97 8.23
CA PRO A 156 -6.89 3.60 8.69
C PRO A 156 -6.11 2.59 7.85
N GLU A 157 -6.20 2.62 6.52
CA GLU A 157 -5.62 1.54 5.71
C GLU A 157 -4.08 1.51 5.68
N LEU A 158 -3.40 2.66 5.65
CA LEU A 158 -1.94 2.66 5.69
C LEU A 158 -1.46 2.33 7.10
N LEU A 159 -2.13 2.85 8.13
CA LEU A 159 -1.80 2.56 9.52
C LEU A 159 -2.07 1.08 9.83
N TRP A 160 -3.16 0.49 9.34
CA TRP A 160 -3.44 -0.95 9.39
C TRP A 160 -2.33 -1.75 8.74
N LYS A 161 -1.88 -1.36 7.54
CA LYS A 161 -0.75 -2.04 6.89
C LYS A 161 0.54 -1.92 7.69
N ILE A 162 0.76 -0.82 8.40
CA ILE A 162 1.93 -0.62 9.27
C ILE A 162 1.80 -1.50 10.53
N PHE A 163 0.66 -1.47 11.21
CA PHE A 163 0.37 -2.31 12.38
C PHE A 163 0.41 -3.80 12.04
N GLU A 164 -0.10 -4.19 10.88
CA GLU A 164 -0.09 -5.59 10.43
C GLU A 164 1.32 -6.06 10.07
N ARG A 165 2.13 -5.20 9.43
CA ARG A 165 3.56 -5.45 9.23
C ARG A 165 4.32 -5.55 10.54
N ALA A 166 4.09 -4.63 11.48
CA ALA A 166 4.73 -4.66 12.79
C ALA A 166 4.33 -5.93 13.58
N ASN A 167 3.06 -6.31 13.57
CA ASN A 167 2.59 -7.56 14.18
C ASN A 167 3.22 -8.81 13.52
N SER A 168 3.39 -8.83 12.19
CA SER A 168 4.12 -9.91 11.51
C SER A 168 5.61 -9.95 11.88
N TYR A 169 6.25 -8.79 12.03
CA TYR A 169 7.65 -8.71 12.45
C TYR A 169 7.85 -9.26 13.87
N TYR A 170 7.04 -8.83 14.84
CA TYR A 170 7.11 -9.37 16.21
C TYR A 170 6.77 -10.86 16.28
N LYS A 171 5.88 -11.34 15.40
CA LYS A 171 5.55 -12.76 15.30
C LYS A 171 6.71 -13.61 14.77
N ASP A 172 7.33 -13.17 13.67
CA ASP A 172 8.26 -13.99 12.90
C ASP A 172 9.73 -13.76 13.32
N SER A 173 10.08 -12.53 13.71
CA SER A 173 11.47 -12.09 13.93
C SER A 173 11.85 -11.89 15.40
N ALA A 174 10.90 -11.62 16.30
CA ALA A 174 11.17 -11.33 17.72
C ALA A 174 10.11 -11.95 18.68
N PRO A 175 9.94 -13.29 18.70
CA PRO A 175 8.91 -13.97 19.50
C PRO A 175 9.09 -13.84 21.02
N GLU A 176 10.27 -13.42 21.49
CA GLU A 176 10.59 -13.16 22.89
C GLU A 176 9.99 -11.84 23.40
N LEU A 177 9.73 -10.88 22.52
CA LEU A 177 9.17 -9.56 22.85
C LEU A 177 7.63 -9.58 22.86
N LYS A 178 7.06 -10.53 23.61
CA LYS A 178 5.61 -10.74 23.67
C LYS A 178 4.86 -9.58 24.31
N GLU A 179 5.50 -8.86 25.23
CA GLU A 179 4.94 -7.68 25.89
C GLU A 179 4.84 -6.49 24.92
N GLU A 180 5.90 -6.18 24.17
CA GLU A 180 5.89 -5.11 23.17
C GLU A 180 4.89 -5.34 22.04
N ARG A 181 4.72 -6.62 21.66
CA ARG A 181 3.68 -7.00 20.70
C ARG A 181 2.27 -6.82 21.29
N ALA A 182 2.10 -7.03 22.59
CA ALA A 182 0.80 -6.85 23.26
C ALA A 182 0.44 -5.37 23.36
N THR A 183 1.40 -4.51 23.72
CA THR A 183 1.21 -3.06 23.75
C THR A 183 0.89 -2.51 22.37
N LEU A 184 1.58 -2.98 21.31
CA LEU A 184 1.26 -2.62 19.91
C LEU A 184 -0.20 -2.91 19.55
N LEU A 185 -0.75 -4.06 19.97
CA LEU A 185 -2.14 -4.43 19.68
C LEU A 185 -3.16 -3.69 20.56
N GLU A 186 -2.79 -3.38 21.81
CA GLU A 186 -3.59 -2.51 22.69
C GLU A 186 -3.65 -1.09 22.11
N ASP A 187 -2.53 -0.56 21.60
CA ASP A 187 -2.45 0.73 20.92
C ASP A 187 -3.26 0.75 19.63
N TRP A 188 -3.21 -0.33 18.84
CA TRP A 188 -4.06 -0.49 17.66
C TRP A 188 -5.55 -0.51 18.06
N LEU A 189 -5.93 -1.23 19.12
CA LEU A 189 -7.33 -1.24 19.58
C LEU A 189 -7.79 0.15 20.03
N ASN A 190 -6.99 0.84 20.86
CA ASN A 190 -7.29 2.18 21.35
C ASN A 190 -7.47 3.16 20.19
N MET A 191 -6.62 3.04 19.17
CA MET A 191 -6.74 3.77 17.92
C MET A 191 -8.11 3.51 17.27
N GLU A 192 -8.48 2.25 16.96
CA GLU A 192 -9.78 1.93 16.34
C GLU A 192 -10.97 2.45 17.16
N THR A 193 -10.90 2.35 18.49
CA THR A 193 -11.99 2.84 19.37
C THR A 193 -12.13 4.35 19.35
N ASN A 194 -11.04 5.09 19.12
CA ASN A 194 -11.04 6.55 19.05
C ASN A 194 -11.56 7.07 17.70
N PHE A 195 -11.38 6.32 16.60
CA PHE A 195 -11.92 6.68 15.28
C PHE A 195 -13.39 6.27 15.07
N GLY A 196 -14.00 5.53 16.00
CA GLY A 196 -15.42 5.21 15.98
C GLY A 196 -15.84 4.23 14.87
N ASN A 197 -17.00 4.47 14.24
CA ASN A 197 -17.72 3.54 13.35
C ASN A 197 -17.09 3.31 11.95
N LEU A 198 -15.85 3.76 11.76
CA LEU A 198 -15.08 3.63 10.50
C LEU A 198 -14.12 2.43 10.53
N GLY A 199 -13.77 1.94 11.72
CA GLY A 199 -12.87 0.80 11.93
C GLY A 199 -13.61 -0.48 12.28
N ASP A 200 -13.14 -1.63 11.77
CA ASP A 200 -13.67 -2.93 12.18
C ASP A 200 -12.94 -3.39 13.46
N VAL A 201 -13.35 -2.82 14.59
CA VAL A 201 -12.81 -3.10 15.94
C VAL A 201 -12.77 -4.62 16.24
N SER A 202 -13.71 -5.37 15.65
CA SER A 202 -13.81 -6.82 15.82
C SER A 202 -12.55 -7.57 15.34
N VAL A 203 -11.90 -7.07 14.29
CA VAL A 203 -10.70 -7.68 13.71
C VAL A 203 -9.52 -7.58 14.67
N VAL A 204 -9.34 -6.43 15.32
CA VAL A 204 -8.24 -6.21 16.29
C VAL A 204 -8.52 -6.94 17.60
N GLN A 205 -9.78 -6.93 18.08
CA GLN A 205 -10.17 -7.66 19.30
C GLN A 205 -9.87 -9.16 19.20
N SER A 206 -10.06 -9.76 18.02
CA SER A 206 -9.76 -11.19 17.80
C SER A 206 -8.26 -11.53 17.89
N LYS A 207 -7.37 -10.54 17.75
CA LYS A 207 -5.91 -10.70 17.73
C LYS A 207 -5.27 -10.47 19.11
N LEU A 208 -6.01 -9.93 20.09
CA LEU A 208 -5.48 -9.56 21.40
C LEU A 208 -5.03 -10.78 22.23
N PRO A 209 -3.91 -10.66 22.98
CA PRO A 209 -3.42 -11.73 23.84
C PRO A 209 -4.17 -11.81 25.16
N LYS A 210 -4.19 -13.00 25.76
CA LYS A 210 -4.64 -13.21 27.14
C LYS A 210 -3.45 -13.10 28.09
N LYS A 211 -3.55 -12.25 29.11
CA LYS A 211 -2.56 -12.09 30.18
C LYS A 211 -2.63 -13.28 31.13
N LEU A 212 -1.52 -13.99 31.32
CA LEU A 212 -1.38 -15.13 32.23
C LEU A 212 -0.30 -14.83 33.27
N LYS A 213 -0.59 -15.06 34.55
CA LYS A 213 0.42 -14.96 35.61
C LYS A 213 1.17 -16.29 35.72
N LYS A 214 2.48 -16.27 35.48
CA LYS A 214 3.37 -17.43 35.64
C LYS A 214 4.36 -17.18 36.79
N ARG A 215 4.88 -18.27 37.34
CA ARG A 215 5.89 -18.25 38.41
C ARG A 215 7.17 -18.89 37.92
N LYS A 216 8.31 -18.20 38.04
CA LYS A 216 9.63 -18.73 37.70
C LYS A 216 10.43 -18.97 38.98
N PRO A 217 11.07 -20.13 39.15
CA PRO A 217 11.98 -20.35 40.26
C PRO A 217 13.29 -19.58 40.02
N ILE A 218 13.75 -18.84 41.03
CA ILE A 218 15.07 -18.19 41.09
C ILE A 218 15.86 -18.87 42.19
N THR A 219 17.03 -19.38 41.84
CA THR A 219 18.03 -19.87 42.80
C THR A 219 18.95 -18.72 43.18
N ARG A 220 18.93 -18.31 44.46
CA ARG A 220 19.96 -17.43 45.03
C ARG A 220 21.20 -18.23 45.42
N GLU A 221 22.32 -17.55 45.64
CA GLU A 221 23.60 -18.15 46.06
C GLU A 221 23.50 -18.95 47.37
N ASP A 222 22.45 -18.75 48.16
CA ASP A 222 22.19 -19.40 49.45
C ASP A 222 21.29 -20.65 49.35
N GLY A 223 21.03 -21.16 48.13
CA GLY A 223 20.30 -22.42 47.90
C GLY A 223 18.79 -22.39 48.21
N SER A 224 18.23 -21.25 48.61
CA SER A 224 16.79 -21.06 48.76
C SER A 224 16.14 -20.71 47.41
N THR A 225 15.06 -21.42 47.08
CA THR A 225 14.28 -21.20 45.84
C THR A 225 13.16 -20.20 46.12
N GLU A 226 13.31 -18.99 45.60
CA GLU A 226 12.23 -18.00 45.57
C GLU A 226 11.47 -18.07 44.24
N TYR A 227 10.18 -17.76 44.26
CA TYR A 227 9.37 -17.70 43.05
C TYR A 227 9.14 -16.24 42.67
N GLU A 228 9.61 -15.82 41.49
CA GLU A 228 9.26 -14.52 40.92
C GLU A 228 8.03 -14.67 40.03
N GLU A 229 7.01 -13.86 40.28
CA GLU A 229 5.81 -13.80 39.45
C GLU A 229 6.09 -12.92 38.24
N TYR A 230 5.92 -13.47 37.03
CA TYR A 230 6.03 -12.72 35.78
C TYR A 230 4.76 -12.90 34.93
N ILE A 231 4.41 -11.86 34.18
CA ILE A 231 3.25 -11.87 33.29
C ILE A 231 3.71 -12.41 31.94
N ASP A 232 3.03 -13.44 31.45
CA ASP A 232 3.21 -14.00 30.12
C ASP A 232 1.96 -13.72 29.27
N TYR A 233 2.15 -13.54 27.97
CA TYR A 233 1.10 -13.18 27.02
C TYR A 233 0.84 -14.36 26.09
N LEU A 234 -0.39 -14.91 26.13
CA LEU A 234 -0.81 -15.99 25.25
C LEU A 234 -1.66 -15.47 24.10
N TYR A 235 -1.16 -15.59 22.87
CA TYR A 235 -1.88 -15.18 21.66
C TYR A 235 -2.86 -16.27 21.19
N PRO A 236 -4.03 -15.92 20.60
CA PRO A 236 -5.03 -16.90 20.16
C PRO A 236 -4.50 -17.98 19.20
N GLU A 237 -3.57 -17.61 18.33
CA GLU A 237 -2.92 -18.53 17.39
C GLU A 237 -2.03 -19.57 18.11
N GLU A 238 -1.35 -19.18 19.18
CA GLU A 238 -0.51 -20.09 19.96
C GLU A 238 -1.37 -21.12 20.70
N SER A 239 -2.55 -20.72 21.18
CA SER A 239 -3.51 -21.65 21.82
C SER A 239 -4.05 -22.71 20.87
N GLN A 240 -4.18 -22.42 19.57
CA GLN A 240 -4.59 -23.42 18.59
C GLN A 240 -3.49 -24.46 18.37
N THR A 241 -2.23 -24.03 18.27
CA THR A 241 -1.10 -24.95 18.06
C THR A 241 -0.85 -25.88 19.24
N THR A 242 -1.05 -25.43 20.48
CA THR A 242 -0.89 -26.27 21.68
C THR A 242 -1.98 -27.33 21.77
N ASN A 243 -3.24 -26.97 21.50
CA ASN A 243 -4.36 -27.91 21.47
C ASN A 243 -4.14 -29.02 20.42
N LEU A 244 -3.62 -28.68 19.24
CA LEU A 244 -3.30 -29.66 18.20
C LEU A 244 -2.19 -30.63 18.62
N LYS A 245 -1.13 -30.14 19.30
CA LYS A 245 -0.05 -31.00 19.80
C LYS A 245 -0.52 -31.96 20.91
N ILE A 246 -1.41 -31.50 21.80
CA ILE A 246 -2.01 -32.35 22.84
C ILE A 246 -2.87 -33.45 22.21
N LEU A 247 -3.67 -33.11 21.20
CA LEU A 247 -4.47 -34.08 20.46
C LEU A 247 -3.62 -35.10 19.70
N GLU A 248 -2.53 -34.66 19.06
CA GLU A 248 -1.59 -35.56 18.38
C GLU A 248 -0.90 -36.52 19.38
N ALA A 249 -0.48 -36.01 20.54
CA ALA A 249 0.10 -36.82 21.61
C ALA A 249 -0.91 -37.84 22.18
N ALA A 250 -2.17 -37.42 22.40
CA ALA A 250 -3.24 -38.30 22.84
C ALA A 250 -3.56 -39.38 21.80
N TYR A 251 -3.54 -39.05 20.50
CA TYR A 251 -3.70 -40.02 19.42
C TYR A 251 -2.55 -41.03 19.36
N LYS A 252 -1.30 -40.57 19.51
CA LYS A 252 -0.11 -41.45 19.58
C LYS A 252 -0.19 -42.39 20.77
N TRP A 253 -0.57 -41.90 21.95
CA TRP A 253 -0.77 -42.72 23.14
C TRP A 253 -1.86 -43.79 22.94
N LYS A 254 -3.00 -43.41 22.36
CA LYS A 254 -4.08 -44.34 22.04
C LYS A 254 -3.61 -45.42 21.05
N LYS A 255 -2.88 -45.04 20.00
CA LYS A 255 -2.32 -45.97 19.02
C LYS A 255 -1.33 -46.96 19.66
N GLN A 256 -0.47 -46.49 20.56
CA GLN A 256 0.46 -47.36 21.31
C GLN A 256 -0.30 -48.36 22.19
N LYS A 257 -1.39 -47.93 22.83
CA LYS A 257 -2.21 -48.78 23.69
C LYS A 257 -3.03 -49.83 22.91
N LEU A 258 -3.40 -49.55 21.66
CA LEU A 258 -4.05 -50.52 20.78
C LEU A 258 -3.07 -51.54 20.20
N ALA A 259 -1.85 -51.10 19.83
CA ALA A 259 -0.79 -52.00 19.37
C ALA A 259 -0.37 -52.99 20.47
N SER A 260 -0.26 -52.54 21.73
CA SER A 260 0.06 -53.44 22.84
C SER A 260 -1.05 -54.44 23.18
N SER A 261 -2.30 -54.19 22.76
CA SER A 261 -3.42 -55.13 22.97
C SER A 261 -3.62 -56.13 21.83
N GLU A 262 -3.01 -55.92 20.67
CA GLU A 262 -3.01 -56.87 19.55
C GLU A 262 -1.88 -57.92 19.67
N GLU A 263 -0.78 -57.60 20.36
CA GLU A 263 0.33 -58.53 20.65
C GLU A 263 0.02 -59.55 21.78
N ASP A 264 -1.07 -59.36 22.53
CA ASP A 264 -1.49 -60.27 23.61
C ASP A 264 -2.43 -61.41 23.13
N TYR A 265 -2.71 -61.52 21.82
CA TYR A 265 -3.62 -62.52 21.24
C TYR A 265 -3.04 -63.38 20.09
N ASP A 266 -1.71 -63.39 19.90
CA ASP A 266 -0.99 -64.35 19.05
C ASP A 266 -0.11 -65.30 19.89
#